data_AF-A0A954FWF0-F1
#
_entry.id   AF-A0A954FWF0-F1
#
_cell.length_a   1.000
_cell.length_b   1.000
_cell.length_c   1.000
_cell.angle_alpha   90.00
_cell.angle_beta   90.00
_cell.angle_gamma   90.00
#
_symmetry.space_group_name_H-M   'P 1'
#
loop_
_entity.id
_entity.type
_entity.pdbx_description
1 polymer ?
#
loop_
_entity_poly.entity_id
_entity_poly.type
_entity_poly.pdbx_seq_one_letter_code
_entity_poly.pdbx_strand_id
1 'polypeptide(L)'
;KEYSDNVLSINRKIKDDNAEGGTGAELDIFDDLVDKDGNLTVEVQCLEAGQLLGMARPDLFVRTPDRPFLVGYSKAVLGIWLPMVLVIMLGVTISCFVKGPVAILTTLTIVMVGFMSKEYMNELLSGQMQASGAIEAWYRLITHMNSQTDLPAGPVKVLITLFDDGIKNFLWLCQQVIPNFGIFSNMREYVIKGFDVSWSAALLPGLATTAAYILPCLLISFYSLKLRELEAK
;
A
#
# COMPACT_ATOMS: atom_id res chain seq x y z
N LYS A 1 6.24 36.17 -18.15
CA LYS A 1 6.35 35.15 -17.08
C LYS A 1 5.24 35.47 -16.08
N GLU A 2 4.05 34.92 -16.31
CA GLU A 2 2.81 35.41 -15.67
C GLU A 2 2.29 34.50 -14.55
N TYR A 3 3.10 33.50 -14.16
CA TYR A 3 2.92 32.71 -12.95
C TYR A 3 4.27 32.68 -12.25
N SER A 4 4.50 33.62 -11.33
CA SER A 4 5.53 33.44 -10.32
C SER A 4 4.98 32.44 -9.31
N ASP A 5 5.58 31.27 -9.22
CA ASP A 5 5.21 30.27 -8.20
C ASP A 5 5.26 30.95 -6.83
N ASN A 6 4.10 31.09 -6.16
CA ASN A 6 4.02 31.58 -4.80
C ASN A 6 4.50 30.48 -3.85
N VAL A 7 5.82 30.26 -3.83
CA VAL A 7 6.46 29.27 -2.96
C VAL A 7 6.73 29.92 -1.61
N LEU A 8 6.03 29.47 -0.58
CA LEU A 8 6.34 29.82 0.79
C LEU A 8 7.26 28.75 1.38
N SER A 9 8.50 29.12 1.72
CA SER A 9 9.38 28.23 2.45
C SER A 9 8.91 28.14 3.90
N ILE A 10 8.40 26.98 4.28
CA ILE A 10 7.98 26.70 5.66
C ILE A 10 9.10 25.95 6.36
N ASN A 11 9.62 26.52 7.45
CA ASN A 11 10.58 25.83 8.30
C ASN A 11 9.86 24.76 9.13
N ARG A 12 10.56 23.65 9.43
CA ARG A 12 10.02 22.56 10.26
C ARG A 12 9.46 23.04 11.60
N LYS A 13 10.08 24.08 12.18
CA LYS A 13 9.61 24.72 13.40
C LYS A 13 8.92 26.04 13.05
N ILE A 14 7.68 26.17 13.48
CA ILE A 14 6.88 27.38 13.31
C ILE A 14 6.74 28.03 14.69
N LYS A 15 6.83 29.36 14.75
CA LYS A 15 6.48 30.11 15.96
C LYS A 15 5.00 30.37 15.94
N ASP A 16 4.31 29.97 17.01
CA ASP A 16 2.91 30.34 17.20
C ASP A 16 2.81 31.82 17.58
N ASP A 17 2.24 32.63 16.70
CA ASP A 17 1.97 34.05 16.95
C ASP A 17 0.62 34.28 17.67
N ASN A 18 -0.20 33.23 17.85
CA ASN A 18 -1.55 33.31 18.42
C ASN A 18 -1.74 32.54 19.74
N ALA A 19 -0.65 32.18 20.44
CA ALA A 19 -0.78 31.70 21.81
C ALA A 19 -1.30 32.85 22.71
N GLU A 20 -2.48 32.69 23.31
CA GLU A 20 -3.13 33.60 24.29
C GLU A 20 -2.31 33.86 25.59
N GLY A 21 -0.98 33.70 25.54
CA GLY A 21 -0.07 33.84 26.65
C GLY A 21 1.38 34.01 26.21
N GLY A 22 1.69 35.09 25.48
CA GLY A 22 2.93 35.89 25.61
C GLY A 22 4.31 35.25 25.35
N THR A 23 4.43 33.97 25.05
CA THR A 23 5.69 33.35 24.65
C THR A 23 5.42 32.38 23.52
N GLY A 24 5.76 32.78 22.29
CA GLY A 24 5.62 31.94 21.11
C GLY A 24 6.37 30.63 21.30
N ALA A 25 5.62 29.56 21.55
CA ALA A 25 6.16 28.21 21.58
C ALA A 25 6.64 27.86 20.16
N GLU A 26 7.83 27.28 20.06
CA GLU A 26 8.26 26.64 18.82
C GLU A 26 7.49 25.33 18.68
N LEU A 27 6.54 25.29 17.75
CA LEU A 27 5.80 24.09 17.38
C LEU A 27 6.53 23.38 16.24
N ASP A 28 6.69 22.07 16.34
CA ASP A 28 7.18 21.24 15.23
C ASP A 28 6.01 20.77 14.35
N ILE A 29 6.12 20.97 13.04
CA ILE A 29 5.08 20.56 12.10
C ILE A 29 4.79 19.06 12.17
N PHE A 30 5.82 18.24 12.35
CA PHE A 30 5.63 16.79 12.30
C PHE A 30 5.19 16.18 13.63
N ASP A 31 5.56 16.80 14.75
CA ASP A 31 5.31 16.24 16.08
C ASP A 31 4.07 16.86 16.75
N ASP A 32 3.78 18.15 16.51
CA ASP A 32 2.73 18.89 17.21
C ASP A 32 1.49 19.21 16.34
N LEU A 33 1.66 19.35 15.02
CA LEU A 33 0.59 19.79 14.10
C LEU A 33 -0.03 18.67 13.26
N VAL A 34 0.54 17.47 13.30
CA VAL A 34 0.04 16.30 12.56
C VAL A 34 -0.86 15.47 13.46
N ASP A 35 -2.03 15.08 12.95
CA ASP A 35 -2.95 14.21 13.70
C ASP A 35 -2.33 12.81 13.92
N LYS A 36 -2.89 12.03 14.85
CA LYS A 36 -2.40 10.67 15.18
C LYS A 36 -2.34 9.74 13.97
N ASP A 37 -3.16 10.03 12.95
CA ASP A 37 -3.22 9.29 11.69
C ASP A 37 -2.23 9.78 10.63
N GLY A 38 -1.37 10.77 10.94
CA GLY A 38 -0.38 11.30 10.00
C GLY A 38 -0.92 12.37 9.04
N ASN A 39 -2.13 12.88 9.28
CA ASN A 39 -2.78 13.85 8.43
C ASN A 39 -2.46 15.29 8.84
N LEU A 40 -2.14 16.13 7.87
CA LEU A 40 -1.97 17.57 8.03
C LEU A 40 -3.15 18.29 7.37
N THR A 41 -3.95 19.01 8.17
CA THR A 41 -5.06 19.82 7.67
C THR A 41 -4.57 21.25 7.48
N VAL A 42 -4.62 21.74 6.23
CA VAL A 42 -4.30 23.13 5.90
C VAL A 42 -5.58 23.83 5.48
N GLU A 43 -5.98 24.82 6.27
CA GLU A 43 -7.13 25.67 5.98
C GLU A 43 -6.67 26.99 5.39
N VAL A 44 -7.27 27.38 4.27
CA VAL A 44 -6.99 28.65 3.60
C VAL A 44 -8.25 29.49 3.68
N GLN A 45 -8.14 30.67 4.30
CA GLN A 45 -9.22 31.64 4.40
C GLN A 45 -8.83 32.96 3.75
N CYS A 46 -9.78 33.61 3.09
CA CYS A 46 -9.61 34.99 2.65
C CYS A 46 -9.63 35.91 3.88
N LEU A 47 -8.72 36.87 3.95
CA LEU A 47 -8.68 37.85 5.05
C LEU A 47 -9.84 38.84 4.99
N GLU A 48 -10.42 39.04 3.80
CA GLU A 48 -11.47 40.03 3.57
C GLU A 48 -12.64 39.42 2.79
N ALA A 49 -13.87 39.80 3.18
CA ALA A 49 -15.11 39.22 2.66
C ALA A 49 -15.36 39.47 1.16
N GLY A 50 -14.62 40.39 0.54
CA GLY A 50 -14.70 40.68 -0.90
C GLY A 50 -13.76 39.85 -1.78
N GLN A 51 -12.86 39.04 -1.19
CA GLN A 51 -11.91 38.22 -1.94
C GLN A 51 -12.49 36.84 -2.26
N LEU A 52 -12.38 36.44 -3.52
CA LEU A 52 -12.76 35.10 -3.97
C LEU A 52 -11.55 34.17 -3.91
N LEU A 53 -11.75 32.98 -3.34
CA LEU A 53 -10.72 31.93 -3.31
C LEU A 53 -10.61 31.29 -4.70
N GLY A 54 -9.66 31.77 -5.51
CA GLY A 54 -9.37 31.26 -6.85
C GLY A 54 -8.48 30.01 -6.90
N MET A 55 -8.56 29.15 -5.88
CA MET A 55 -7.68 28.00 -5.70
C MET A 55 -8.51 26.72 -5.60
N ALA A 56 -8.18 25.71 -6.40
CA ALA A 56 -8.74 24.37 -6.26
C ALA A 56 -7.95 23.56 -5.22
N ARG A 57 -8.54 22.51 -4.65
CA ARG A 57 -7.87 21.62 -3.68
C ARG A 57 -6.49 21.10 -4.15
N PRO A 58 -6.27 20.69 -5.43
CA PRO A 58 -4.97 20.19 -5.86
C PRO A 58 -3.91 21.29 -6.06
N ASP A 59 -4.28 22.57 -6.00
CA ASP A 59 -3.34 23.67 -6.22
C ASP A 59 -2.47 23.95 -4.97
N LEU A 60 -2.90 23.46 -3.79
CA LEU A 60 -2.15 23.53 -2.55
C LEU A 60 -1.51 22.17 -2.24
N PHE A 61 -0.19 22.13 -2.27
CA PHE A 61 0.57 20.95 -1.91
C PHE A 61 1.87 21.33 -1.22
N VAL A 62 2.31 20.46 -0.31
CA VAL A 62 3.62 20.59 0.32
C VAL A 62 4.67 19.95 -0.60
N ARG A 63 5.63 20.76 -1.06
CA ARG A 63 6.73 20.33 -1.92
C ARG A 63 7.98 20.02 -1.09
N THR A 64 8.61 18.88 -1.37
CA THR A 64 9.93 18.55 -0.82
C THR A 64 11.05 19.33 -1.51
N PRO A 65 12.24 19.46 -0.89
CA PRO A 65 13.35 20.21 -1.46
C PRO A 65 13.74 19.72 -2.85
N ASP A 66 14.09 20.66 -3.73
CA ASP A 66 14.49 20.34 -5.10
C ASP A 66 15.77 19.50 -5.13
N ARG A 67 15.71 18.43 -5.92
CA ARG A 67 16.84 17.57 -6.23
C ARG A 67 17.06 17.57 -7.74
N PRO A 68 18.30 17.33 -8.21
CA PRO A 68 18.56 17.22 -9.64
C PRO A 68 17.65 16.15 -10.26
N PHE A 69 17.01 16.50 -11.37
CA PHE A 69 16.05 15.64 -12.09
C PHE A 69 16.57 14.21 -12.31
N LEU A 70 17.86 14.09 -12.64
CA LEU A 70 18.52 12.81 -12.90
C LEU A 70 18.41 11.83 -11.72
N VAL A 71 18.50 12.34 -10.50
CA VAL A 71 18.44 11.52 -9.27
C VAL A 71 17.02 11.04 -9.00
N GLY A 72 16.01 11.92 -9.17
CA GLY A 72 14.60 11.53 -9.03
C GLY A 72 14.19 10.51 -10.10
N TYR A 73 14.60 10.76 -11.35
CA TYR A 73 14.33 9.87 -12.47
C TYR A 73 14.98 8.49 -12.29
N SER A 74 16.27 8.43 -11.92
CA SER A 74 16.95 7.14 -11.72
C SER A 74 16.32 6.30 -10.62
N LYS A 75 15.87 6.93 -9.52
CA LYS A 75 15.15 6.24 -8.44
C LYS A 75 13.81 5.69 -8.90
N ALA A 76 13.08 6.44 -9.72
CA ALA A 76 11.80 5.97 -10.25
C ALA A 76 11.96 4.82 -11.24
N VAL A 77 12.98 4.86 -12.10
CA VAL A 77 13.34 3.74 -12.98
C VAL A 77 13.67 2.49 -12.15
N LEU A 78 14.44 2.65 -11.07
CA LEU A 78 14.72 1.55 -10.13
C LEU A 78 13.41 1.02 -9.50
N GLY A 79 12.51 1.92 -9.11
CA GLY A 79 11.19 1.58 -8.57
C GLY A 79 10.32 0.74 -9.52
N ILE A 80 10.37 1.01 -10.82
CA ILE A 80 9.67 0.20 -11.85
C ILE A 80 10.35 -1.16 -12.05
N TRP A 81 11.67 -1.23 -11.84
CA TRP A 81 12.43 -2.45 -12.05
C TRP A 81 12.29 -3.47 -10.90
N LEU A 82 12.16 -3.00 -9.66
CA LEU A 82 11.97 -3.86 -8.48
C LEU A 82 10.78 -4.85 -8.58
N PRO A 83 9.56 -4.43 -8.96
CA PRO A 83 8.44 -5.37 -9.10
C PRO A 83 8.68 -6.35 -10.26
N MET A 84 9.33 -5.92 -11.35
CA MET A 84 9.69 -6.81 -12.47
C MET A 84 10.62 -7.94 -12.00
N VAL A 85 11.68 -7.60 -11.26
CA VAL A 85 12.60 -8.61 -10.67
C VAL A 85 11.85 -9.56 -9.75
N LEU A 86 10.96 -9.04 -8.90
CA LEU A 86 10.21 -9.85 -7.95
C LEU A 86 9.26 -10.84 -8.65
N VAL A 87 8.56 -10.40 -9.70
CA VAL A 87 7.69 -11.27 -10.51
C VAL A 87 8.50 -12.38 -11.18
N ILE A 88 9.67 -12.06 -11.75
CA ILE A 88 10.55 -13.05 -12.38
C ILE A 88 11.00 -14.09 -11.35
N MET A 89 11.44 -13.65 -10.17
CA MET A 89 11.92 -14.55 -9.11
C MET A 89 10.83 -15.50 -8.61
N LEU A 90 9.62 -14.99 -8.38
CA LEU A 90 8.48 -15.83 -7.99
C LEU A 90 8.11 -16.83 -9.09
N GLY A 91 8.05 -16.38 -10.34
CA GLY A 91 7.72 -17.25 -11.48
C GLY A 91 8.75 -18.37 -11.67
N VAL A 92 10.03 -18.03 -11.59
CA VAL A 92 11.12 -19.03 -11.65
C VAL A 92 11.02 -20.02 -10.50
N THR A 93 10.75 -19.56 -9.27
CA THR A 93 10.61 -20.43 -8.10
C THR A 93 9.48 -21.45 -8.27
N ILE A 94 8.33 -21.00 -8.77
CA ILE A 94 7.17 -21.88 -9.02
C ILE A 94 7.49 -22.88 -10.12
N SER A 95 8.21 -22.48 -11.17
CA SER A 95 8.62 -23.36 -12.27
C SER A 95 9.53 -24.52 -11.83
N CYS A 96 10.20 -24.42 -10.68
CA CYS A 96 10.99 -25.53 -10.13
C CYS A 96 10.12 -26.71 -9.68
N PHE A 97 8.88 -26.44 -9.25
CA PHE A 97 7.95 -27.44 -8.72
C PHE A 97 6.93 -27.93 -9.74
N VAL A 98 6.40 -27.03 -10.58
CA VAL A 98 5.28 -27.35 -11.48
C VAL A 98 5.69 -27.28 -12.96
N LYS A 99 4.95 -27.99 -13.82
CA LYS A 99 5.15 -27.96 -15.27
C LYS A 99 4.76 -26.61 -15.86
N GLY A 100 5.37 -26.26 -17.00
CA GLY A 100 5.24 -24.95 -17.66
C GLY A 100 3.84 -24.34 -17.68
N PRO A 101 2.78 -25.04 -18.15
CA PRO A 101 1.43 -24.48 -18.19
C PRO A 101 0.89 -24.06 -16.82
N VAL A 102 1.13 -24.88 -15.79
CA VAL A 102 0.68 -24.59 -14.42
C VAL A 102 1.51 -23.43 -13.85
N ALA A 103 2.82 -23.40 -14.11
CA ALA A 103 3.69 -22.31 -13.63
C ALA A 103 3.22 -20.95 -14.14
N ILE A 104 2.85 -20.87 -15.42
CA ILE A 104 2.38 -19.63 -16.04
C ILE A 104 1.06 -19.18 -15.41
N LEU A 105 0.10 -20.10 -15.25
CA LEU A 105 -1.19 -19.79 -14.63
C LEU A 105 -1.00 -19.30 -13.18
N THR A 106 -0.20 -19.99 -12.38
CA THR A 106 0.06 -19.60 -10.99
C THR A 106 0.77 -18.25 -10.90
N THR A 107 1.76 -18.01 -11.77
CA THR A 107 2.48 -16.72 -11.80
C THR A 107 1.55 -15.58 -12.18
N LEU A 108 0.69 -15.77 -13.19
CA LEU A 108 -0.32 -14.79 -13.58
C LEU A 108 -1.29 -14.47 -12.44
N THR A 109 -1.78 -15.51 -11.74
CA THR A 109 -2.69 -15.32 -10.61
C THR A 109 -2.03 -14.53 -9.48
N ILE A 110 -0.78 -14.84 -9.13
CA ILE A 110 -0.05 -14.10 -8.08
C ILE A 110 0.15 -12.64 -8.46
N VAL A 111 0.50 -12.36 -9.73
CA VAL A 111 0.64 -10.99 -10.24
C VAL A 111 -0.69 -10.24 -10.14
N MET A 112 -1.78 -10.82 -10.64
CA MET A 112 -3.11 -10.18 -10.61
C MET A 112 -3.55 -9.87 -9.17
N VAL A 113 -3.41 -10.82 -8.26
CA VAL A 113 -3.78 -10.65 -6.84
C VAL A 113 -2.88 -9.60 -6.16
N GLY A 114 -1.58 -9.61 -6.43
CA GLY A 114 -0.63 -8.68 -5.81
C GLY A 114 -0.79 -7.22 -6.26
N PHE A 115 -1.31 -6.98 -7.47
CA PHE A 115 -1.61 -5.62 -7.97
C PHE A 115 -3.00 -5.14 -7.58
N MET A 116 -4.03 -5.98 -7.69
CA MET A 116 -5.43 -5.54 -7.63
C MET A 116 -6.15 -5.91 -6.32
N SER A 117 -5.79 -7.02 -5.70
CA SER A 117 -6.64 -7.65 -4.68
C SER A 117 -6.09 -7.54 -3.26
N LYS A 118 -4.84 -7.07 -3.09
CA LYS A 118 -4.22 -7.04 -1.74
C LYS A 118 -4.86 -6.02 -0.80
N GLU A 119 -5.26 -4.86 -1.33
CA GLU A 119 -5.93 -3.82 -0.55
C GLU A 119 -7.31 -4.29 -0.08
N TYR A 120 -8.09 -4.87 -0.99
CA TYR A 120 -9.35 -5.54 -0.67
C TYR A 120 -9.18 -6.68 0.37
N MET A 121 -8.11 -7.47 0.25
CA MET A 121 -7.81 -8.54 1.21
C MET A 121 -7.45 -7.98 2.59
N ASN A 122 -6.82 -6.80 2.64
CA ASN A 122 -6.52 -6.10 3.90
C ASN A 122 -7.80 -5.55 4.56
N GLU A 123 -8.74 -5.00 3.78
CA GLU A 123 -10.05 -4.54 4.28
C GLU A 123 -10.94 -5.70 4.76
N LEU A 124 -10.89 -6.83 4.08
CA LEU A 124 -11.57 -8.06 4.52
C LEU A 124 -11.05 -8.55 5.87
N LEU A 125 -9.73 -8.54 6.05
CA LEU A 125 -9.06 -9.02 7.27
C LEU A 125 -9.10 -8.00 8.41
N SER A 126 -9.19 -6.70 8.13
CA SER A 126 -9.31 -5.64 9.14
C SER A 126 -10.69 -5.61 9.83
N GLY A 127 -11.66 -6.38 9.30
CA GLY A 127 -13.00 -6.47 9.87
C GLY A 127 -13.86 -5.22 9.63
N GLN A 128 -13.40 -4.27 8.82
CA GLN A 128 -14.17 -3.07 8.45
C GLN A 128 -15.39 -3.41 7.58
N MET A 129 -15.42 -4.60 6.95
CA MET A 129 -16.58 -5.11 6.23
C MET A 129 -17.45 -5.99 7.13
N GLN A 130 -18.67 -5.53 7.43
CA GLN A 130 -19.64 -6.16 8.34
C GLN A 130 -20.26 -7.49 7.82
N ALA A 131 -19.69 -8.09 6.77
CA ALA A 131 -19.99 -9.44 6.27
C ALA A 131 -18.75 -10.07 5.61
N SER A 132 -17.66 -10.18 6.37
CA SER A 132 -16.35 -10.62 5.87
C SER A 132 -16.24 -12.14 5.59
N GLY A 133 -17.20 -12.96 6.05
CA GLY A 133 -17.22 -14.40 5.80
C GLY A 133 -17.65 -14.76 4.37
N ALA A 134 -16.87 -15.59 3.67
CA ALA A 134 -17.18 -16.01 2.31
C ALA A 134 -18.44 -16.91 2.29
N ILE A 135 -18.52 -17.90 3.17
CA ILE A 135 -19.65 -18.81 3.28
C ILE A 135 -20.86 -18.08 3.83
N GLU A 136 -20.66 -17.17 4.78
CA GLU A 136 -21.71 -16.27 5.27
C GLU A 136 -22.31 -15.43 4.13
N ALA A 137 -21.49 -14.81 3.27
CA ALA A 137 -21.97 -14.03 2.13
C ALA A 137 -22.74 -14.91 1.12
N TRP A 138 -22.24 -16.10 0.83
CA TRP A 138 -22.93 -17.06 -0.04
C TRP A 138 -24.27 -17.52 0.54
N TYR A 139 -24.32 -17.82 1.84
CA TYR A 139 -25.55 -18.21 2.53
C TYR A 139 -26.57 -17.07 2.50
N ARG A 140 -26.13 -15.82 2.73
CA ARG A 140 -26.99 -14.63 2.65
C ARG A 140 -27.51 -14.38 1.23
N LEU A 141 -26.69 -14.63 0.21
CA LEU A 141 -27.09 -14.52 -1.19
C LEU A 141 -28.25 -15.47 -1.52
N ILE A 142 -28.13 -16.75 -1.12
CA ILE A 142 -29.15 -17.77 -1.39
C ILE A 142 -30.44 -17.51 -0.59
N THR A 143 -30.31 -17.04 0.65
CA THR A 143 -31.45 -16.77 1.54
C THR A 143 -32.03 -15.37 1.40
N HIS A 144 -31.49 -14.55 0.49
CA HIS A 144 -31.86 -13.15 0.29
C HIS A 144 -31.87 -12.32 1.58
N MET A 145 -30.92 -12.61 2.49
CA MET A 145 -30.75 -11.87 3.73
C MET A 145 -29.93 -10.59 3.51
N ASN A 146 -30.24 -9.54 4.26
CA ASN A 146 -29.46 -8.31 4.20
C ASN A 146 -28.03 -8.54 4.72
N SER A 147 -27.04 -7.88 4.13
CA SER A 147 -25.63 -7.99 4.51
C SER A 147 -25.29 -7.34 5.85
N GLN A 148 -26.20 -6.54 6.42
CA GLN A 148 -26.00 -5.82 7.68
C GLN A 148 -26.69 -6.47 8.89
N THR A 149 -27.52 -7.48 8.67
CA THR A 149 -28.24 -8.18 9.76
C THR A 149 -27.45 -9.37 10.25
N ASP A 150 -27.39 -9.61 11.56
CA ASP A 150 -26.73 -10.80 12.10
C ASP A 150 -27.40 -12.10 11.63
N LEU A 151 -26.59 -13.15 11.43
CA LEU A 151 -27.12 -14.49 11.15
C LEU A 151 -28.01 -14.97 12.31
N PRO A 152 -29.13 -15.66 12.01
CA PRO A 152 -30.03 -16.20 13.02
C PRO A 152 -29.27 -17.14 13.95
N ALA A 153 -29.51 -17.02 15.25
CA ALA A 153 -28.85 -17.84 16.26
C ALA A 153 -29.27 -19.31 16.11
N GLY A 154 -28.29 -20.20 15.89
CA GLY A 154 -28.53 -21.64 15.72
C GLY A 154 -27.24 -22.42 15.42
N PRO A 155 -27.32 -23.76 15.34
CA PRO A 155 -26.16 -24.63 15.05
C PRO A 155 -25.55 -24.35 13.66
N VAL A 156 -26.37 -23.90 12.71
CA VAL A 156 -25.93 -23.51 11.36
C VAL A 156 -25.01 -22.29 11.41
N LYS A 157 -25.29 -21.30 12.28
CA LYS A 157 -24.43 -20.12 12.45
C LYS A 157 -23.04 -20.51 12.96
N VAL A 158 -22.98 -21.37 13.98
CA VAL A 158 -21.70 -21.85 14.54
C VAL A 158 -20.87 -22.57 13.48
N LEU A 159 -21.52 -23.39 12.65
CA LEU A 159 -20.85 -24.09 11.57
C LEU A 159 -20.30 -23.12 10.52
N ILE A 160 -21.12 -22.17 10.07
CA ILE A 160 -20.72 -21.15 9.08
C ILE A 160 -19.54 -20.32 9.59
N THR A 161 -19.63 -19.80 10.83
CA THR A 161 -18.57 -18.96 11.41
C THR A 161 -17.25 -19.74 11.56
N LEU A 162 -17.31 -21.02 11.97
CA LEU A 162 -16.11 -21.86 12.08
C LEU A 162 -15.38 -22.02 10.74
N PHE A 163 -16.13 -22.31 9.67
CA PHE A 163 -15.52 -22.44 8.34
C PHE A 163 -15.03 -21.10 7.80
N ASP A 164 -15.76 -20.02 8.03
CA ASP A 164 -15.35 -18.69 7.61
C ASP A 164 -14.08 -18.22 8.33
N ASP A 165 -13.92 -18.51 9.62
CA ASP A 165 -12.69 -18.22 10.34
C ASP A 165 -11.52 -19.05 9.80
N GLY A 166 -11.77 -20.31 9.42
CA GLY A 166 -10.80 -21.14 8.71
C GLY A 166 -10.37 -20.53 7.37
N ILE A 167 -11.33 -20.07 6.56
CA ILE A 167 -11.06 -19.42 5.27
C ILE A 167 -10.30 -18.11 5.48
N LYS A 168 -10.70 -17.28 6.45
CA LYS A 168 -10.00 -16.02 6.78
C LYS A 168 -8.56 -16.28 7.21
N ASN A 169 -8.32 -17.30 8.02
CA ASN A 169 -6.97 -17.68 8.43
C ASN A 169 -6.11 -18.14 7.24
N PHE A 170 -6.69 -18.90 6.30
CA PHE A 170 -6.02 -19.25 5.05
C PHE A 170 -5.74 -18.01 4.18
N LEU A 171 -6.71 -17.10 4.07
CA LEU A 171 -6.59 -15.87 3.30
C LEU A 171 -5.50 -14.95 3.87
N TRP A 172 -5.39 -14.87 5.19
CA TRP A 172 -4.32 -14.17 5.90
C TRP A 172 -2.94 -14.76 5.55
N LEU A 173 -2.82 -16.09 5.51
CA LEU A 173 -1.59 -16.75 5.10
C LEU A 173 -1.25 -16.43 3.62
N CYS A 174 -2.24 -16.48 2.72
CA CYS A 174 -2.07 -16.07 1.34
C CYS A 174 -1.64 -14.59 1.20
N GLN A 175 -2.18 -13.69 2.03
CA GLN A 175 -1.81 -12.26 2.03
C GLN A 175 -0.33 -12.04 2.37
N GLN A 176 0.23 -12.85 3.26
CA GLN A 176 1.65 -12.76 3.62
C GLN A 176 2.56 -13.31 2.53
N VAL A 177 2.16 -14.41 1.89
CA VAL A 177 2.92 -15.03 0.79
C VAL A 177 2.92 -14.14 -0.46
N ILE A 178 1.83 -13.43 -0.74
CA ILE A 178 1.72 -12.61 -1.94
C ILE A 178 2.31 -11.19 -1.70
N PRO A 179 3.30 -10.77 -2.50
CA PRO A 179 3.91 -9.44 -2.40
C PRO A 179 2.88 -8.33 -2.64
N ASN A 180 3.04 -7.19 -1.96
CA ASN A 180 2.27 -5.99 -2.29
C ASN A 180 2.97 -5.25 -3.44
N PHE A 181 2.39 -5.27 -4.64
CA PHE A 181 2.96 -4.50 -5.75
C PHE A 181 2.57 -3.00 -5.73
N GLY A 182 1.55 -2.62 -4.97
CA GLY A 182 1.10 -1.22 -4.83
C GLY A 182 2.16 -0.29 -4.23
N ILE A 183 3.09 -0.82 -3.42
CA ILE A 183 4.20 -0.03 -2.87
C ILE A 183 5.09 0.53 -4.00
N PHE A 184 5.25 -0.22 -5.10
CA PHE A 184 6.08 0.20 -6.23
C PHE A 184 5.35 1.16 -7.18
N SER A 185 4.02 1.09 -7.29
CA SER A 185 3.26 1.98 -8.17
C SER A 185 3.29 3.45 -7.72
N ASN A 186 3.42 3.68 -6.42
CA ASN A 186 3.45 5.03 -5.85
C ASN A 186 4.68 5.83 -6.30
N MET A 187 5.81 5.17 -6.62
CA MET A 187 7.05 5.83 -7.06
C MET A 187 6.90 6.58 -8.38
N ARG A 188 6.01 6.11 -9.27
CA ARG A 188 5.71 6.77 -10.54
C ARG A 188 5.06 8.13 -10.34
N GLU A 189 4.18 8.25 -9.34
CA GLU A 189 3.44 9.49 -9.09
C GLU A 189 4.34 10.65 -8.70
N TYR A 190 5.42 10.38 -7.96
CA TYR A 190 6.42 11.40 -7.60
C TYR A 190 6.98 12.07 -8.87
N VAL A 191 7.39 11.29 -9.87
CA VAL A 191 7.96 11.84 -11.11
C VAL A 191 6.92 12.57 -11.95
N ILE A 192 5.69 12.05 -12.04
CA ILE A 192 4.60 12.72 -12.77
C ILE A 192 4.31 14.09 -12.15
N LYS A 193 4.31 14.18 -10.82
CA LYS A 193 4.09 15.43 -10.08
C LYS A 193 5.34 16.32 -9.99
N GLY A 194 6.48 15.89 -10.57
CA GLY A 194 7.73 16.65 -10.56
C GLY A 194 8.51 16.61 -9.24
N PHE A 195 8.17 15.71 -8.31
CA PHE A 195 8.85 15.54 -7.03
C PHE A 195 9.95 14.48 -7.08
N ASP A 196 10.96 14.64 -6.21
CA ASP A 196 11.95 13.57 -5.97
C ASP A 196 11.30 12.39 -5.26
N VAL A 197 11.73 11.18 -5.62
CA VAL A 197 11.30 9.95 -4.95
C VAL A 197 11.94 9.91 -3.56
N SER A 198 11.09 9.92 -2.53
CA SER A 198 11.53 9.85 -1.13
C SER A 198 12.26 8.54 -0.84
N TRP A 199 13.44 8.66 -0.24
CA TRP A 199 14.26 7.50 0.13
C TRP A 199 13.60 6.66 1.23
N SER A 200 13.18 7.31 2.32
CA SER A 200 12.59 6.64 3.49
C SER A 200 11.17 6.17 3.24
N ALA A 201 10.35 6.97 2.55
CA ALA A 201 8.93 6.68 2.40
C ALA A 201 8.62 5.72 1.25
N ALA A 202 9.44 5.67 0.20
CA ALA A 202 9.15 4.86 -0.97
C ALA A 202 10.26 3.86 -1.30
N LEU A 203 11.48 4.34 -1.54
CA LEU A 203 12.53 3.49 -2.13
C LEU A 203 13.05 2.41 -1.18
N LEU A 204 13.27 2.76 0.09
CA LEU A 204 13.73 1.81 1.12
C LEU A 204 12.69 0.72 1.42
N PRO A 205 11.38 1.03 1.63
CA PRO A 205 10.34 0.02 1.73
C PRO A 205 10.25 -0.89 0.51
N GLY A 206 10.40 -0.33 -0.70
CA GLY A 206 10.43 -1.10 -1.94
C GLY A 206 11.59 -2.10 -1.99
N LEU A 207 12.81 -1.64 -1.73
CA LEU A 207 14.00 -2.49 -1.67
C LEU A 207 13.91 -3.57 -0.58
N ALA A 208 13.45 -3.19 0.62
CA ALA A 208 13.30 -4.10 1.74
C ALA A 208 12.27 -5.19 1.42
N THR A 209 11.13 -4.82 0.83
CA THR A 209 10.12 -5.77 0.37
C THR A 209 10.70 -6.71 -0.69
N THR A 210 11.42 -6.17 -1.68
CA THR A 210 12.04 -6.99 -2.72
C THR A 210 13.05 -7.99 -2.14
N ALA A 211 13.93 -7.55 -1.23
CA ALA A 211 14.88 -8.43 -0.57
C ALA A 211 14.18 -9.50 0.29
N ALA A 212 13.14 -9.12 1.02
CA ALA A 212 12.38 -10.02 1.89
C ALA A 212 11.72 -11.17 1.12
N TYR A 213 11.27 -10.95 -0.12
CA TYR A 213 10.70 -12.00 -0.96
C TYR A 213 11.75 -12.78 -1.77
N ILE A 214 12.85 -12.14 -2.20
CA ILE A 214 13.90 -12.81 -2.98
C ILE A 214 14.64 -13.86 -2.16
N LEU A 215 14.98 -13.57 -0.90
CA LEU A 215 15.74 -14.48 -0.04
C LEU A 215 15.06 -15.85 0.14
N PRO A 216 13.78 -15.95 0.57
CA PRO A 216 13.11 -17.23 0.71
C PRO A 216 12.91 -17.92 -0.66
N CYS A 217 12.63 -17.17 -1.73
CA CYS A 217 12.52 -17.72 -3.07
C CYS A 217 13.82 -18.44 -3.50
N LEU A 218 14.97 -17.80 -3.29
CA LEU A 218 16.27 -18.39 -3.60
C LEU A 218 16.55 -19.67 -2.81
N LEU A 219 16.24 -19.66 -1.50
CA LEU A 219 16.42 -20.84 -0.64
C LEU A 219 15.52 -21.98 -1.12
N ILE A 220 14.23 -21.71 -1.32
CA ILE A 220 13.24 -22.71 -1.75
C ILE A 220 13.62 -23.29 -3.13
N SER A 221 13.97 -22.44 -4.09
CA SER A 221 14.42 -22.87 -5.41
C SER A 221 15.67 -23.75 -5.34
N PHE A 222 16.67 -23.36 -4.54
CA PHE A 222 17.90 -24.13 -4.40
C PHE A 222 17.64 -25.53 -3.83
N TYR A 223 16.86 -25.62 -2.74
CA TYR A 223 16.50 -26.92 -2.15
C TYR A 223 15.63 -27.75 -3.09
N SER A 224 14.68 -27.13 -3.79
CA SER A 224 13.81 -27.81 -4.77
C SER A 224 14.62 -28.49 -5.88
N LEU A 225 15.59 -27.76 -6.45
CA LEU A 225 16.49 -28.32 -7.47
C LEU A 225 17.36 -29.44 -6.90
N LYS A 226 17.87 -29.29 -5.68
CA LYS A 226 18.69 -30.32 -5.01
C LYS A 226 17.92 -31.59 -4.71
N LEU A 227 16.68 -31.50 -4.24
CA LEU A 227 15.82 -32.67 -4.00
C LEU A 227 15.56 -33.43 -5.31
N ARG A 228 15.31 -32.69 -6.38
CA ARG A 228 15.07 -33.27 -7.70
C ARG A 228 16.31 -33.96 -8.30
N GLU A 229 17.50 -33.43 -8.03
CA GLU A 229 18.77 -34.10 -8.39
C GLU A 229 18.96 -35.43 -7.63
N LEU A 230 18.52 -35.50 -6.37
CA LEU A 230 18.63 -36.71 -5.53
C LEU A 230 17.64 -37.79 -5.93
N GLU A 231 16.41 -37.42 -6.28
CA GLU A 231 15.38 -38.38 -6.75
C GLU A 231 15.69 -38.97 -8.13
N ALA A 232 16.46 -38.26 -8.94
CA ALA A 232 16.84 -38.71 -10.28
C ALA A 232 18.02 -39.71 -10.29
N LYS A 233 18.61 -40.01 -9.12
CA LYS A 233 19.82 -40.83 -8.97
C LYS A 233 19.52 -42.14 -8.25
#